data_AF-A0A6A5R903-F1
#
_entry.id   AF-A0A6A5R903-F1
#
_cell.length_a   1.000
_cell.length_b   1.000
_cell.length_c   1.000
_cell.angle_alpha   90.00
_cell.angle_beta   90.00
_cell.angle_gamma   90.00
#
_symmetry.space_group_name_H-M   'P 1'
#
loop_
_entity.id
_entity.type
_entity.pdbx_description
1 polymer ?
#
loop_
_entity_poly.entity_id
_entity_poly.type
_entity_poly.pdbx_seq_one_letter_code
_entity_poly.pdbx_strand_id
1 'polypeptide(L)'
;NAQPPATITTTQHRKQPRASKITINNVQERFCYLQRYQVLICKEHATGIQNVDVHLRDQHGVASEERKSIVEHCRQWQIAAPQDVELPAPLGPLIEQLGEPLD
;
A
#
# COMPACT_ATOMS: atom_id res chain seq x y z
N ASN A 1 48.81 4.10 -15.34
CA ASN A 1 47.67 4.16 -16.30
C ASN A 1 47.02 2.78 -16.30
N ALA A 2 46.04 2.55 -15.42
CA ALA A 2 45.25 1.33 -15.40
C ALA A 2 43.92 1.66 -14.70
N GLN A 3 42.86 1.76 -15.51
CA GLN A 3 41.46 1.93 -15.09
C GLN A 3 40.98 0.69 -14.33
N PRO A 4 40.18 0.82 -13.26
CA PRO A 4 39.41 -0.31 -12.74
C PRO A 4 38.20 -0.61 -13.65
N PRO A 5 37.78 -1.88 -13.77
CA PRO A 5 36.63 -2.25 -14.58
C PRO A 5 35.33 -1.73 -13.95
N ALA A 6 34.49 -1.11 -14.77
CA ALA A 6 33.18 -0.60 -14.38
C ALA A 6 32.24 -1.77 -14.02
N THR A 7 31.83 -1.83 -12.76
CA THR A 7 30.75 -2.71 -12.30
C THR A 7 29.44 -2.17 -12.85
N ILE A 8 28.92 -2.82 -13.90
CA ILE A 8 27.60 -2.51 -14.44
C ILE A 8 26.59 -3.09 -13.44
N THR A 9 26.16 -2.28 -12.47
CA THR A 9 25.03 -2.64 -11.62
C THR A 9 23.76 -2.53 -12.45
N THR A 10 23.43 -3.62 -13.15
CA THR A 10 22.11 -3.80 -13.76
C THR A 10 21.09 -3.79 -12.62
N THR A 11 20.48 -2.64 -12.37
CA THR A 11 19.21 -2.54 -11.63
C THR A 11 18.20 -3.36 -12.41
N GLN A 12 18.08 -4.64 -12.05
CA GLN A 12 16.98 -5.47 -12.49
C GLN A 12 15.72 -4.79 -11.96
N HIS A 13 15.03 -4.06 -12.85
CA HIS A 13 13.64 -3.69 -12.65
C HIS A 13 12.92 -4.98 -12.30
N ARG A 14 12.64 -5.15 -11.00
CA ARG A 14 11.87 -6.25 -10.45
C ARG A 14 10.55 -6.20 -11.20
N LYS A 15 10.39 -7.07 -12.20
CA LYS A 15 9.13 -7.23 -12.93
C LYS A 15 8.11 -7.53 -11.86
N GLN A 16 7.28 -6.54 -11.53
CA GLN A 16 6.22 -6.74 -10.57
C GLN A 16 5.40 -7.93 -11.10
N PRO A 17 5.16 -8.97 -10.28
CA PRO A 17 4.20 -9.99 -10.67
C PRO A 17 2.91 -9.25 -11.02
N ARG A 18 2.31 -9.57 -12.16
CA ARG A 18 1.04 -8.95 -12.55
C ARG A 18 0.08 -9.18 -11.40
N ALA A 19 -0.39 -8.08 -10.82
CA ALA A 19 -1.28 -8.10 -9.69
C ALA A 19 -2.48 -9.01 -10.00
N SER A 20 -2.85 -9.88 -9.06
CA SER A 20 -3.96 -10.80 -9.27
C SER A 20 -5.23 -9.99 -9.50
N LYS A 21 -6.07 -10.43 -10.45
CA LYS A 21 -7.33 -9.73 -10.72
C LYS A 21 -8.24 -9.82 -9.48
N ILE A 22 -8.47 -8.69 -8.81
CA ILE A 22 -9.41 -8.64 -7.69
C ILE A 22 -10.84 -8.64 -8.23
N THR A 23 -11.68 -9.49 -7.64
CA THR A 23 -13.11 -9.61 -7.91
C THR A 23 -13.89 -9.49 -6.61
N ILE A 24 -15.21 -9.27 -6.69
CA ILE A 24 -16.06 -9.16 -5.51
C ILE A 24 -16.01 -10.40 -4.60
N ASN A 25 -15.78 -11.59 -5.17
CA ASN A 25 -15.70 -12.84 -4.42
C ASN A 25 -14.37 -12.99 -3.65
N ASN A 26 -13.30 -12.32 -4.08
CA ASN A 26 -11.96 -12.44 -3.47
C ASN A 26 -11.54 -11.17 -2.72
N VAL A 27 -12.35 -10.11 -2.73
CA VAL A 27 -11.98 -8.81 -2.17
C VAL A 27 -11.65 -8.90 -0.69
N GLN A 28 -12.40 -9.67 0.09
CA GLN A 28 -12.17 -9.85 1.54
C GLN A 28 -10.92 -10.68 1.84
N GLU A 29 -10.53 -11.57 0.93
CA GLU A 29 -9.31 -12.34 1.08
C GLU A 29 -8.07 -11.51 0.74
N ARG A 30 -8.21 -10.57 -0.22
CA ARG A 30 -7.10 -9.73 -0.73
C ARG A 30 -6.94 -8.41 -0.01
N PHE A 31 -8.01 -7.87 0.55
CA PHE A 31 -7.96 -6.67 1.38
C PHE A 31 -7.99 -7.03 2.85
N CYS A 32 -7.28 -6.24 3.65
CA CYS A 32 -7.30 -6.33 5.10
C CYS A 32 -7.80 -5.00 5.64
N TYR A 33 -8.99 -4.99 6.21
CA TYR A 33 -9.54 -3.80 6.85
C TYR A 33 -9.14 -3.77 8.33
N LEU A 34 -8.34 -2.77 8.69
CA LEU A 34 -7.92 -2.51 10.06
C LEU A 34 -8.90 -1.52 10.69
N GLN A 35 -10.02 -2.03 11.23
CA GLN A 35 -11.09 -1.21 11.80
C GLN A 35 -10.60 -0.22 12.86
N ARG A 36 -9.64 -0.61 13.70
CA ARG A 36 -9.07 0.26 14.74
C ARG A 36 -8.46 1.55 14.18
N TYR A 37 -7.87 1.48 13.00
CA TYR A 37 -7.22 2.61 12.34
C TYR A 37 -8.05 3.15 11.18
N GLN A 38 -9.19 2.52 10.88
CA GLN A 38 -10.01 2.80 9.70
C GLN A 38 -9.17 2.79 8.41
N VAL A 39 -8.22 1.84 8.29
CA VAL A 39 -7.35 1.72 7.10
C VAL A 39 -7.64 0.42 6.37
N LEU A 40 -7.75 0.50 5.05
CA LEU A 40 -7.82 -0.66 4.17
C LEU A 40 -6.44 -0.95 3.59
N ILE A 41 -5.95 -2.18 3.70
CA ILE A 41 -4.63 -2.59 3.18
C ILE A 41 -4.81 -3.57 2.02
N CYS A 42 -4.10 -3.35 0.92
CA CYS A 42 -3.94 -4.38 -0.11
C CYS A 42 -2.89 -5.40 0.34
N LYS A 43 -3.27 -6.67 0.51
CA LYS A 43 -2.29 -7.71 0.91
C LYS A 43 -1.25 -8.01 -0.17
N GLU A 44 -1.57 -7.78 -1.44
CA GLU A 44 -0.66 -8.06 -2.55
C GLU A 44 0.45 -7.00 -2.66
N HIS A 45 0.11 -5.74 -2.42
CA HIS A 45 1.05 -4.62 -2.48
C HIS A 45 1.60 -4.20 -1.11
N ALA A 46 1.00 -4.70 -0.02
CA ALA A 46 1.26 -4.26 1.36
C ALA A 46 1.14 -2.73 1.54
N THR A 47 0.22 -2.10 0.80
CA THR A 47 -0.01 -0.64 0.82
C THR A 47 -1.40 -0.29 1.35
N GLY A 48 -1.51 0.85 2.03
CA GLY A 48 -2.79 1.45 2.40
C GLY A 48 -3.56 1.98 1.19
N ILE A 49 -4.82 1.59 1.07
CA ILE A 49 -5.75 2.00 0.02
C ILE A 49 -6.62 3.12 0.57
N GLN A 50 -6.46 4.33 0.03
CA GLN A 50 -7.38 5.45 0.30
C GLN A 50 -8.56 5.45 -0.68
N ASN A 51 -8.30 5.15 -1.95
CA ASN A 51 -9.31 5.10 -2.99
C ASN A 51 -9.27 3.74 -3.69
N VAL A 52 -10.25 2.91 -3.39
CA VAL A 52 -10.37 1.54 -3.93
C VAL A 52 -10.49 1.56 -5.45
N ASP A 53 -11.22 2.50 -6.06
CA ASP A 53 -11.38 2.56 -7.52
C ASP A 53 -10.03 2.80 -8.22
N VAL A 54 -9.28 3.80 -7.74
CA VAL A 54 -7.97 4.15 -8.29
C VAL A 54 -6.98 3.00 -8.11
N HIS A 55 -6.97 2.39 -6.92
CA HIS A 55 -6.09 1.25 -6.65
C HIS A 55 -6.40 0.05 -7.56
N LEU A 56 -7.68 -0.30 -7.71
CA LEU A 56 -8.10 -1.41 -8.59
C LEU A 56 -7.79 -1.13 -10.06
N ARG A 57 -7.87 0.14 -10.49
CA ARG A 57 -7.57 0.56 -11.87
C ARG A 57 -6.07 0.50 -12.15
N ASP A 58 -5.28 1.09 -11.27
CA ASP A 58 -3.85 1.33 -11.47
C ASP A 58 -3.02 0.07 -11.19
N GLN A 59 -3.33 -0.62 -10.09
CA GLN A 59 -2.54 -1.76 -9.63
C GLN A 59 -3.08 -3.09 -10.17
N HIS A 60 -4.40 -3.27 -10.21
CA HIS A 60 -5.04 -4.55 -10.59
C HIS A 60 -5.67 -4.57 -12.00
N GLY A 61 -5.68 -3.44 -12.72
CA GLY A 61 -6.22 -3.35 -14.07
C GLY A 61 -7.69 -3.79 -14.20
N VAL A 62 -8.49 -3.64 -13.13
CA VAL A 62 -9.87 -4.13 -13.11
C VAL A 62 -10.77 -3.29 -14.01
N ALA A 63 -11.65 -3.95 -14.77
CA ALA A 63 -12.60 -3.30 -15.67
C ALA A 63 -13.58 -2.41 -14.90
N SER A 64 -14.00 -1.29 -15.49
CA SER A 64 -14.78 -0.26 -14.82
C SER A 64 -16.10 -0.76 -14.21
N GLU A 65 -16.78 -1.72 -14.85
CA GLU A 65 -18.03 -2.29 -14.32
C GLU A 65 -17.79 -3.08 -13.04
N GLU A 66 -16.77 -3.94 -13.04
CA GLU A 66 -16.38 -4.75 -11.87
C GLU A 66 -15.85 -3.86 -10.73
N ARG A 67 -15.11 -2.79 -11.05
CA ARG A 67 -14.65 -1.83 -10.04
C ARG A 67 -15.81 -1.20 -9.28
N LYS A 68 -16.92 -0.85 -9.96
CA LYS A 68 -18.09 -0.28 -9.28
C LYS A 68 -18.69 -1.25 -8.26
N SER A 69 -18.86 -2.51 -8.64
CA SER A 69 -19.37 -3.55 -7.73
C SER A 69 -18.45 -3.73 -6.52
N ILE A 70 -17.12 -3.76 -6.74
CA ILE A 70 -16.15 -3.88 -5.65
C ILE A 70 -16.16 -2.64 -4.75
N VAL A 71 -16.21 -1.43 -5.32
CA VAL A 71 -16.23 -0.17 -4.56
C VAL A 71 -17.51 -0.07 -3.74
N GLU A 72 -18.67 -0.41 -4.31
CA GLU A 72 -19.94 -0.45 -3.58
C GLU A 72 -19.86 -1.46 -2.43
N HIS A 73 -19.27 -2.64 -2.65
CA HIS A 73 -19.02 -3.59 -1.57
C HIS A 73 -18.07 -3.02 -0.52
N CYS A 74 -17.02 -2.30 -0.92
CA CYS A 74 -16.05 -1.71 0.02
C CYS A 74 -16.58 -0.50 0.78
N ARG A 75 -17.70 0.13 0.37
CA ARG A 75 -18.30 1.27 1.08
C ARG A 75 -18.74 0.94 2.50
N GLN A 76 -18.93 -0.34 2.82
CA GLN A 76 -19.19 -0.78 4.19
C GLN A 76 -18.01 -0.53 5.13
N TRP A 77 -16.79 -0.37 4.59
CA TRP A 77 -15.59 -0.05 5.35
C TRP A 77 -15.37 1.46 5.37
N GLN A 78 -15.35 2.04 6.57
CA GLN A 78 -14.97 3.44 6.75
C GLN A 78 -13.46 3.57 6.64
N ILE A 79 -12.99 4.22 5.59
CA ILE A 79 -11.57 4.49 5.38
C ILE A 79 -11.29 5.93 5.81
N ALA A 80 -10.47 6.11 6.85
CA ALA A 80 -10.02 7.42 7.28
C ALA A 80 -9.06 8.03 6.26
N ALA A 81 -9.09 9.35 6.13
CA ALA A 81 -8.07 10.07 5.39
C ALA A 81 -6.71 9.89 6.09
N PRO A 82 -5.58 9.92 5.36
CA PRO A 82 -4.26 9.63 5.92
C PRO A 82 -3.87 10.56 7.08
N GLN A 83 -4.41 11.78 7.10
CA GLN A 83 -4.23 12.76 8.17
C GLN A 83 -5.06 12.48 9.44
N ASP A 84 -6.16 11.73 9.31
CA ASP A 84 -7.09 11.38 10.38
C ASP A 84 -6.81 9.98 10.95
N VAL A 85 -5.84 9.25 10.39
CA VAL A 85 -5.42 7.94 10.91
C VAL A 85 -4.76 8.14 12.27
N GLU A 86 -5.42 7.64 13.31
CA GLU A 86 -4.88 7.67 14.67
C GLU A 86 -3.58 6.85 14.73
N LEU A 87 -2.46 7.53 15.01
CA LEU A 87 -1.17 6.87 15.13
C LEU A 87 -1.14 6.04 16.42
N PRO A 88 -0.54 4.82 16.39
CA PRO A 88 -0.35 4.06 17.61
C PRO A 88 0.49 4.86 18.60
N ALA A 89 0.22 4.66 19.89
CA ALA A 89 1.02 5.27 20.94
C ALA A 89 2.50 4.95 20.72
N PRO A 90 3.40 5.94 20.88
CA PRO A 90 4.83 5.73 20.73
C PRO A 90 5.30 4.60 21.66
N LEU A 91 6.20 3.76 21.15
CA LEU A 91 6.70 2.55 21.84
C LEU A 91 7.54 2.86 23.09
N GLY A 92 7.85 4.13 23.34
CA GLY A 92 8.63 4.58 24.48
C GLY A 92 9.00 6.05 24.37
N PRO A 93 9.75 6.58 25.35
CA PRO A 93 10.34 7.91 25.27
C PRO A 93 11.27 8.03 24.05
N LEU A 94 11.50 9.27 23.62
CA LEU A 94 12.50 9.57 22.60
C LEU A 94 13.85 8.95 23.01
N ILE A 95 14.54 8.34 22.06
CA ILE A 95 15.87 7.79 22.32
C ILE A 95 16.84 8.97 22.41
N GLU A 96 17.10 9.46 23.63
CA GLU A 96 17.95 10.64 23.89
C GLU A 96 19.33 10.54 23.23
N GLN A 97 19.86 9.33 23.09
CA GLN A 97 21.15 9.07 22.43
C GLN A 97 21.17 9.37 20.92
N LEU A 98 20.01 9.52 20.27
CA LEU A 98 19.93 9.89 18.85
C LEU A 98 20.04 11.41 18.63
N GLY A 99 19.94 12.21 19.70
CA GLY A 99 19.98 13.67 19.61
C GLY A 99 18.82 14.26 18.80
N GLU A 100 18.93 15.55 18.51
CA GLU A 100 17.99 16.26 17.64
C GLU A 100 18.25 15.87 16.17
N PRO A 101 17.22 15.80 15.31
CA PRO A 101 17.45 15.61 13.87
C PRO A 101 18.32 16.75 13.32
N LEU A 102 19.34 16.40 12.54
CA LEU A 102 20.18 17.37 11.85
C LEU A 102 19.34 18.00 10.71
N ASP A 103 19.28 19.34 10.69
CA ASP A 103 18.61 20.16 9.65
C ASP A 103 19.18 19.90 8.24
#